data_AF-A0A839IYJ1-F1
#
_entry.id   AF-A0A839IYJ1-F1
#
_cell.length_a   1.000
_cell.length_b   1.000
_cell.length_c   1.000
_cell.angle_alpha   90.00
_cell.angle_beta   90.00
_cell.angle_gamma   90.00
#
_symmetry.space_group_name_H-M   'P 1'
#
loop_
_entity.id
_entity.type
_entity.pdbx_description
1 polymer ?
#
loop_
_entity_poly.entity_id
_entity_poly.type
_entity_poly.pdbx_seq_one_letter_code
_entity_poly.pdbx_strand_id
1 'polypeptide(L)' 'MSDEKQLSYEEARDQLVEVVRQLESGNVPLSTSMELWERGEKLAAICQQWLDGAKAKIDAARPATD' A
#
# COMPACT_ATOMS: atom_id res chain seq x y z
N MET A 1 -13.76 0.44 20.53
CA MET A 1 -12.72 -0.55 20.19
C MET A 1 -11.85 0.15 19.17
N SER A 2 -10.58 0.31 19.49
CA SER A 2 -9.69 1.34 18.96
C SER A 2 -9.70 1.44 17.43
N ASP A 3 -10.10 2.60 16.89
CA ASP A 3 -9.78 3.02 15.53
C ASP A 3 -8.26 3.19 15.45
N GLU A 4 -7.53 2.09 15.26
CA GLU A 4 -6.21 2.17 14.64
C GLU A 4 -6.45 2.78 13.26
N LYS A 5 -6.21 4.08 13.10
CA LYS A 5 -6.35 4.79 11.82
C LYS A 5 -5.51 4.06 10.78
N GLN A 6 -6.17 3.23 9.98
CA GLN A 6 -5.59 2.67 8.78
C GLN A 6 -5.12 3.85 7.92
N LEU A 7 -3.88 3.80 7.44
CA LEU A 7 -3.34 4.83 6.55
C LEU A 7 -4.29 5.05 5.38
N SER A 8 -4.50 6.29 4.99
CA SER A 8 -5.16 6.57 3.71
C SER A 8 -4.36 5.99 2.55
N TYR A 9 -5.01 5.77 1.41
CA TYR A 9 -4.33 5.29 0.20
C TYR A 9 -3.14 6.18 -0.19
N GLU A 10 -3.32 7.51 -0.14
CA GLU A 10 -2.27 8.46 -0.52
C GLU A 10 -1.08 8.43 0.44
N GLU A 11 -1.34 8.38 1.75
CA GLU A 11 -0.28 8.24 2.75
C GLU A 11 0.48 6.92 2.62
N ALA A 12 -0.23 5.81 2.39
CA ALA A 12 0.39 4.50 2.19
C ALA A 12 1.23 4.46 0.91
N ARG A 13 0.72 5.02 -0.19
CA ARG A 13 1.43 5.14 -1.47
C ARG A 13 2.68 6.00 -1.35
N ASP A 14 2.58 7.16 -0.71
CA ASP A 14 3.71 8.09 -0.61
C ASP A 14 4.84 7.50 0.26
N GLN A 15 4.48 6.81 1.34
CA GLN A 15 5.46 6.04 2.12
C GLN A 15 6.07 4.88 1.33
N LEU A 16 5.29 4.18 0.50
CA LEU A 16 5.79 3.08 -0.33
C LEU A 16 6.79 3.59 -1.37
N VAL A 17 6.50 4.73 -2.00
CA VAL A 17 7.42 5.38 -2.94
C VAL A 17 8.75 5.73 -2.27
N GLU A 18 8.71 6.23 -1.04
CA GLU A 18 9.93 6.55 -0.28
C GLU A 18 10.74 5.28 0.06
N VAL A 19 10.08 4.20 0.47
CA VAL A 19 10.73 2.90 0.70
C VAL A 19 11.42 2.40 -0.57
N VAL A 20 10.74 2.44 -1.71
CA VAL A 20 11.30 2.02 -3.00
C VAL A 20 12.51 2.87 -3.37
N ARG A 21 12.43 4.20 -3.22
CA ARG A 21 13.57 5.11 -3.47
C ARG A 21 14.79 4.77 -2.63
N GLN A 22 14.59 4.44 -1.35
CA GLN A 22 15.70 4.05 -0.47
C GLN A 22 16.32 2.72 -0.88
N LEU A 23 15.51 1.73 -1.24
CA LEU A 23 15.99 0.44 -1.76
C LEU A 23 16.78 0.61 -3.07
N GLU A 24 16.27 1.42 -4.00
CA GLU A 24 16.90 1.71 -5.29
C GLU A 24 18.22 2.49 -5.17
N SER A 25 18.42 3.23 -4.08
CA SER A 25 19.68 3.93 -3.83
C SER A 25 20.88 2.99 -3.69
N GLY A 26 20.64 1.73 -3.31
CA GLY A 26 21.66 0.67 -3.20
C GLY A 26 22.71 0.89 -2.11
N ASN A 27 22.61 1.96 -1.31
CA ASN A 27 23.62 2.34 -0.32
C ASN A 27 23.20 2.05 1.14
N VAL A 28 22.24 1.13 1.32
CA VAL A 28 21.75 0.71 2.63
C VAL A 28 22.28 -0.68 3.01
N PRO A 29 22.64 -0.93 4.28
CA PRO A 29 23.05 -2.26 4.74
C PRO A 29 21.95 -3.31 4.49
N LEU A 30 22.34 -4.57 4.27
CA LEU A 30 21.40 -5.66 3.98
C LEU A 30 20.28 -5.77 5.02
N SER A 31 20.59 -5.65 6.33
CA SER A 31 19.58 -5.70 7.38
C SER A 31 18.54 -4.58 7.23
N THR A 32 18.98 -3.36 6.90
CA THR A 32 18.10 -2.24 6.63
C THR A 32 17.30 -2.44 5.34
N SER A 33 17.89 -3.03 4.30
CA SER A 33 17.16 -3.39 3.08
C SER A 33 16.03 -4.39 3.35
N MET A 34 16.25 -5.36 4.25
CA MET A 34 15.22 -6.32 4.65
C MET A 34 14.07 -5.63 5.39
N GLU A 35 14.37 -4.74 6.33
CA GLU A 35 13.37 -3.96 7.06
C GLU A 35 12.55 -3.05 6.11
N LEU A 36 13.22 -2.39 5.17
CA LEU A 36 12.58 -1.58 4.14
C LEU A 36 11.67 -2.43 3.25
N TRP A 37 12.13 -3.61 2.83
CA TRP A 37 11.32 -4.54 2.03
C TRP A 37 10.06 -4.97 2.79
N GLU A 38 10.18 -5.42 4.04
CA GLU A 38 9.03 -5.82 4.86
C GLU A 38 8.02 -4.68 5.06
N ARG A 39 8.53 -3.46 5.25
CA ARG A 39 7.67 -2.27 5.31
C ARG A 39 6.98 -2.01 3.97
N GLY A 40 7.71 -2.13 2.86
CA GLY A 40 7.18 -2.01 1.51
C GLY A 40 6.03 -2.98 1.25
N GLU A 41 6.19 -4.25 1.61
CA GLU A 41 5.15 -5.27 1.45
C GLU A 41 3.89 -4.92 2.26
N LYS A 42 4.04 -4.44 3.50
CA LYS A 42 2.90 -4.02 4.32
C LYS A 42 2.17 -2.82 3.71
N LEU A 43 2.90 -1.84 3.19
CA LEU A 43 2.31 -0.66 2.55
C LEU A 43 1.61 -1.04 1.23
N ALA A 44 2.21 -1.92 0.43
CA ALA A 44 1.61 -2.45 -0.79
C ALA A 44 0.30 -3.19 -0.51
N ALA A 45 0.26 -4.02 0.55
CA ALA A 45 -0.96 -4.70 0.98
C ALA A 45 -2.07 -3.71 1.37
N ILE A 46 -1.75 -2.63 2.09
CA ILE A 46 -2.72 -1.57 2.44
C ILE A 46 -3.24 -0.89 1.18
N CYS A 47 -2.35 -0.51 0.26
CA CYS A 47 -2.75 0.09 -1.03
C CYS A 47 -3.70 -0.83 -1.80
N GLN A 48 -3.39 -2.14 -1.85
CA GLN A 48 -4.21 -3.12 -2.54
C GLN A 48 -5.60 -3.24 -1.90
N GLN A 49 -5.70 -3.28 -0.57
CA GLN A 49 -6.98 -3.31 0.15
C GLN A 49 -7.87 -2.11 -0.20
N TRP A 50 -7.29 -0.91 -0.29
CA TRP A 50 -8.02 0.29 -0.73
C TRP A 50 -8.53 0.17 -2.17
N LEU A 51 -7.68 -0.28 -3.09
CA LEU A 51 -8.03 -0.44 -4.50
C LEU A 51 -9.10 -1.52 -4.71
N ASP A 52 -8.99 -2.64 -4.01
CA ASP A 52 -9.98 -3.72 -4.04
C ASP A 52 -11.34 -3.24 -3.52
N GLY A 53 -11.33 -2.48 -2.41
CA GLY A 53 -12.55 -1.88 -1.86
C GLY A 53 -13.20 -0.87 -2.82
N ALA A 54 -12.39 -0.05 -3.49
CA ALA A 54 -12.89 0.87 -4.51
C ALA A 54 -13.49 0.13 -5.72
N LYS A 55 -12.80 -0.91 -6.19
CA LYS A 55 -13.27 -1.77 -7.28
C LYS A 55 -14.60 -2.45 -6.93
N ALA A 56 -14.71 -3.02 -5.74
CA ALA A 56 -15.94 -3.67 -5.28
C ALA A 56 -17.14 -2.70 -5.25
N LYS A 57 -16.93 -1.45 -4.83
CA LYS A 57 -17.98 -0.42 -4.86
C LYS A 57 -18.44 -0.08 -6.29
N ILE A 58 -17.49 0.02 -7.23
CA ILE A 58 -17.81 0.25 -8.64
C ILE A 58 -18.59 -0.94 -9.21
N ASP A 59 -18.11 -2.15 -8.96
CA ASP A 59 -18.74 -3.38 -9.46
C ASP A 59 -20.17 -3.56 -8.90
N ALA A 60 -20.40 -3.19 -7.62
CA ALA A 60 -21.73 -3.22 -7.00
C ALA A 60 -22.69 -2.12 -7.52
N ALA A 61 -22.15 -0.98 -7.96
CA ALA A 61 -22.94 0.13 -8.51
C ALA A 61 -23.25 -0.04 -10.01
N ARG A 62 -22.58 -0.98 -10.70
CA ARG A 62 -22.77 -1.20 -12.13
C ARG A 62 -24.11 -1.93 -12.37
N PRO A 63 -25.04 -1.37 -13.17
CA PRO A 63 -26.24 -2.09 -13.55
C PRO A 63 -25.85 -3.34 -14.36
N ALA A 64 -26.49 -4.47 -14.07
CA ALA A 64 -26.39 -5.66 -14.91
C ALA A 64 -26.85 -5.25 -16.31
N THR A 65 -25.90 -5.07 -17.21
CA THR A 65 -26.20 -4.91 -18.63
C THR A 65 -26.31 -6.33 -19.16
N ASP A 66 -27.51 -6.69 -19.60
CA ASP A 66 -27.84 -7.94 -20.30
C ASP A 66 -26.86 -8.25 -21.44
#